data_AF-A0A352IMN9-F1
#
_entry.id   AF-A0A352IMN9-F1
#
_cell.length_a   1.000
_cell.length_b   1.000
_cell.length_c   1.000
_cell.angle_alpha   90.00
_cell.angle_beta   90.00
_cell.angle_gamma   90.00
#
_symmetry.space_group_name_H-M   'P 1'
#
loop_
_entity.id
_entity.type
_entity.pdbx_description
1 polymer ?
#
loop_
_entity_poly.entity_id
_entity_poly.type
_entity_poly.pdbx_seq_one_letter_code
_entity_poly.pdbx_strand_id
1 'polypeptide(L)' 'YEYPRRARRLGQEGTPVIVFEFQRDGSLIAHSLRTSSGHQLLDESALAMLEQAAPLPEVPDEIAGQKFRYALPVRFSLR' A
#
# COMPACT_ATOMS: atom_id res chain seq x y z
N TYR A 1 -9.41 -4.40 -4.75
CA TYR A 1 -9.28 -3.04 -4.20
C TYR A 1 -10.53 -2.24 -4.55
N GLU A 2 -11.30 -1.82 -3.54
CA GLU A 2 -12.53 -1.05 -3.71
C GLU A 2 -12.27 0.41 -3.29
N TYR A 3 -12.74 1.36 -4.10
CA TYR A 3 -12.66 2.78 -3.77
C TYR A 3 -13.52 3.09 -2.54
N PRO A 4 -13.01 3.81 -1.52
CA PRO A 4 -13.78 4.13 -0.32
C PRO A 4 -15.04 4.90 -0.69
N ARG A 5 -16.21 4.33 -0.37
CA ARG A 5 -17.51 4.91 -0.78
C ARG A 5 -17.68 6.36 -0.34
N ARG A 6 -17.13 6.73 0.82
CA ARG A 6 -17.13 8.12 1.32
C ARG A 6 -16.23 9.03 0.49
N ALA A 7 -15.01 8.62 0.17
CA ALA A 7 -14.09 9.39 -0.67
C ALA A 7 -14.64 9.55 -2.10
N ARG A 8 -15.26 8.50 -2.64
CA ARG A 8 -15.94 8.54 -3.95
C ARG A 8 -17.07 9.56 -3.98
N ARG A 9 -17.93 9.56 -2.95
CA ARG A 9 -19.01 10.55 -2.82
C ARG A 9 -18.49 11.99 -2.66
N LEU A 10 -17.31 12.15 -2.06
CA LEU A 10 -16.67 13.45 -1.84
C LEU A 10 -15.80 13.92 -3.01
N GLY A 11 -15.70 13.16 -4.10
CA GLY A 11 -14.86 13.54 -5.24
C GLY A 11 -13.35 13.51 -4.95
N GLN A 12 -12.92 12.84 -3.87
CA GLN A 12 -11.53 12.88 -3.42
C GLN A 12 -10.65 11.96 -4.26
N GLU A 13 -9.69 12.51 -5.00
CA GLU A 13 -8.69 11.77 -5.78
C GLU A 13 -7.29 12.00 -5.21
N GLY A 14 -6.35 11.11 -5.50
CA GLY A 14 -4.97 11.27 -5.03
C GLY A 14 -4.14 10.02 -5.17
N THR A 15 -2.85 10.13 -4.87
CA THR A 15 -1.92 8.99 -4.95
C THR A 15 -1.07 8.93 -3.68
N PRO A 16 -1.58 8.36 -2.57
CA PRO A 16 -0.74 8.10 -1.42
C PRO A 16 0.35 7.09 -1.77
N VAL A 17 1.52 7.27 -1.16
CA VAL A 17 2.67 6.36 -1.32
C VAL A 17 2.90 5.65 0.00
N ILE A 18 2.75 4.34 -0.01
CA ILE A 18 3.04 3.48 1.13
C ILE A 18 4.48 3.01 1.01
N VAL A 19 5.20 2.93 2.12
CA VAL A 19 6.47 2.20 2.20
C VAL A 19 6.30 1.05 3.16
N PHE A 20 6.81 -0.11 2.78
CA PHE A 20 6.72 -1.30 3.61
C PHE A 20 7.95 -2.17 3.51
N GLU A 21 8.16 -2.95 4.56
CA GLU A 21 9.26 -3.87 4.73
C GLU A 21 8.70 -5.29 4.95
N PHE A 22 9.27 -6.27 4.28
CA PHE A 22 8.85 -7.67 4.39
C PHE A 22 10.03 -8.64 4.25
N GLN A 23 9.84 -9.86 4.74
CA GLN A 23 10.79 -10.96 4.65
C GLN A 23 10.65 -11.73 3.33
N ARG A 24 11.65 -12.55 3.00
CA ARG A 24 11.66 -13.36 1.77
C ARG A 24 10.43 -14.27 1.63
N ASP A 25 9.88 -14.76 2.74
CA ASP A 25 8.69 -15.62 2.81
C ASP A 25 7.36 -14.86 2.61
N GLY A 26 7.42 -13.54 2.38
CA GLY A 26 6.23 -12.70 2.23
C GLY A 26 5.70 -12.11 3.55
N SER A 27 6.32 -12.43 4.69
CA SER A 27 5.91 -11.92 6.00
C SER A 27 6.16 -10.42 6.11
N LEU A 28 5.09 -9.65 6.32
CA LEU A 28 5.17 -8.19 6.48
C LEU A 28 5.79 -7.83 7.84
N ILE A 29 6.86 -7.03 7.83
CA ILE A 29 7.57 -6.57 9.03
C ILE A 29 7.00 -5.23 9.50
N ALA A 30 6.87 -4.28 8.58
CA ALA A 30 6.44 -2.92 8.89
C ALA A 30 5.85 -2.23 7.66
N HIS A 31 4.99 -1.25 7.88
CA HIS A 31 4.48 -0.37 6.84
C HIS A 31 4.17 1.03 7.38
N SER A 32 4.27 2.03 6.52
CA SER A 32 3.91 3.41 6.84
C SER A 32 3.57 4.21 5.59
N LEU A 33 2.90 5.34 5.80
CA LEU A 33 2.64 6.30 4.75
C LEU A 33 3.88 7.19 4.56
N ARG A 34 4.47 7.16 3.37
CA ARG A 34 5.58 8.05 2.98
C ARG A 34 5.07 9.38 2.44
N THR A 35 4.00 9.35 1.66
CA THR A 35 3.41 10.56 1.05
C THR A 35 1.90 10.46 1.15
N SER A 36 1.28 11.48 1.75
CA SER A 36 -0.17 11.59 1.83
C SER A 36 -0.76 11.98 0.47
N SER A 37 -1.97 11.50 0.21
CA SER A 37 -2.79 11.92 -0.92
C SER A 37 -3.41 13.31 -0.76
N GLY A 38 -3.32 13.90 0.44
CA GLY A 38 -4.11 15.07 0.85
C GLY A 38 -5.49 14.71 1.40
N HIS A 39 -5.86 13.43 1.42
CA HIS A 39 -7.15 12.94 1.91
C HIS A 39 -6.97 11.75 2.85
N GLN A 40 -7.24 11.95 4.13
CA GLN A 40 -7.10 10.92 5.17
C GLN A 40 -7.82 9.61 4.83
N LEU A 41 -9.02 9.68 4.23
CA LEU A 41 -9.78 8.49 3.82
C LEU A 41 -9.06 7.64 2.77
N LEU A 42 -8.33 8.28 1.84
CA LEU A 42 -7.56 7.58 0.83
C LEU A 42 -6.29 7.00 1.44
N ASP A 43 -5.63 7.75 2.33
CA ASP A 43 -4.42 7.32 3.02
C ASP A 43 -4.65 6.08 3.90
N GLU A 44 -5.70 6.11 4.72
CA GLU A 44 -6.12 4.98 5.57
C GLU A 44 -6.49 3.76 4.72
N SER A 45 -7.20 3.97 3.61
CA SER A 45 -7.59 2.89 2.72
C SER A 45 -6.41 2.27 1.97
N ALA A 46 -5.40 3.08 1.66
CA ALA A 46 -4.16 2.59 1.09
C ALA A 46 -3.40 1.69 2.08
N LEU A 47 -3.26 2.12 3.33
CA LEU A 47 -2.62 1.31 4.38
C LEU A 47 -3.39 0.00 4.63
N ALA A 48 -4.72 0.08 4.78
CA ALA A 48 -5.56 -1.10 4.97
C ALA A 48 -5.50 -2.08 3.78
N MET A 49 -5.33 -1.59 2.55
CA MET A 49 -5.13 -2.45 1.38
C MET A 49 -3.86 -3.29 1.52
N LEU A 50 -2.76 -2.71 2.02
CA LEU A 50 -1.52 -3.44 2.21
C LEU A 50 -1.66 -4.50 3.31
N GLU A 51 -2.30 -4.16 4.44
CA GLU A 51 -2.59 -5.12 5.51
C GLU A 51 -3.43 -6.31 5.03
N GLN A 52 -4.46 -6.05 4.21
CA GLN A 52 -5.31 -7.08 3.63
C GLN A 52 -4.61 -7.94 2.57
N ALA A 53 -3.56 -7.41 1.94
CA ALA A 53 -2.78 -8.12 0.94
C ALA A 53 -1.72 -9.05 1.56
N ALA A 54 -1.52 -9.02 2.87
CA ALA A 54 -0.58 -9.90 3.55
C ALA A 54 -1.11 -11.35 3.64
N PRO A 55 -0.22 -12.37 3.55
CA PRO A 55 1.21 -12.25 3.26
C PRO A 55 1.48 -11.91 1.79
N LEU A 56 2.59 -11.22 1.55
CA LEU A 56 3.01 -10.87 0.19
C LEU A 56 3.54 -12.10 -0.56
N PRO A 57 3.64 -12.05 -1.90
CA PRO A 57 4.29 -13.12 -2.65
C PRO A 57 5.72 -13.34 -2.16
N GLU A 58 6.11 -14.61 -2.05
CA GLU A 58 7.48 -14.99 -1.72
C GLU A 58 8.46 -14.47 -2.78
N VAL A 59 9.67 -14.13 -2.32
CA VAL A 59 10.72 -13.62 -3.19
C VAL A 59 11.52 -14.80 -3.75
N PRO A 60 11.63 -14.95 -5.09
CA PRO A 60 12.37 -16.04 -5.72
C PRO A 60 13.82 -16.16 -5.28
N ASP A 61 14.35 -17.39 -5.35
CA ASP A 61 15.68 -17.69 -4.81
C ASP A 61 16.84 -16.95 -5.49
N GLU A 62 16.61 -16.52 -6.72
CA GLU A 62 17.54 -15.76 -7.56
C GLU A 62 17.84 -14.35 -7.00
N ILE A 63 16.95 -13.79 -6.18
CA ILE A 63 17.09 -12.45 -5.62
C ILE A 63 17.80 -12.55 -4.26
N ALA A 64 18.99 -11.97 -4.12
CA ALA A 64 19.71 -11.97 -2.85
C ALA A 64 19.03 -11.09 -1.78
N GLY A 65 19.15 -11.48 -0.52
CA GLY A 65 18.67 -10.72 0.64
C GLY A 65 17.52 -11.39 1.40
N GLN A 66 17.36 -11.01 2.67
CA GLN A 66 16.37 -11.60 3.58
C GLN A 66 15.24 -10.64 3.94
N LYS A 67 15.44 -9.34 3.71
CA LYS A 67 14.49 -8.27 4.00
C LYS A 67 14.44 -7.33 2.81
N PHE A 68 13.25 -6.93 2.43
CA PHE A 68 13.01 -6.07 1.29
C PHE A 68 12.18 -4.87 1.71
N ARG A 69 12.49 -3.70 1.12
CA ARG A 69 11.77 -2.45 1.36
C ARG A 69 11.31 -1.88 0.03
N TYR A 70 10.01 -1.66 -0.10
CA TYR A 70 9.40 -1.14 -1.33
C TYR A 70 8.51 0.07 -1.06
N ALA A 71 8.37 0.92 -2.08
CA ALA A 71 7.42 2.02 -2.11
C ALA A 71 6.32 1.71 -3.14
N LEU A 72 5.06 1.71 -2.71
CA LEU A 72 3.90 1.44 -3.54
C LEU A 72 3.03 2.70 -3.66
N PRO A 73 3.00 3.35 -4.83
CA PRO A 73 2.03 4.41 -5.12
C PRO A 73 0.66 3.80 -5.41
N VAL A 74 -0.37 4.22 -4.68
CA VAL A 74 -1.73 3.72 -4.84
C VAL A 74 -2.58 4.78 -5.53
N ARG A 75 -2.97 4.60 -6.79
CA ARG A 75 -3.72 5.64 -7.52
C ARG A 75 -5.22 5.53 -7.25
N PHE A 76 -5.80 6.55 -6.62
CA PHE A 76 -7.24 6.77 -6.56
C PHE A 76 -7.64 7.83 -7.58
N SER A 77 -8.43 7.42 -8.57
CA SER A 77 -9.01 8.35 -9.56
C SER A 77 -10.45 7.97 -9.88
N LEU A 78 -11.28 9.00 -10.02
CA LEU A 78 -12.67 8.94 -10.46
C LEU A 78 -12.65 9.13 -11.97
N ARG A 79 -12.79 8.02 -12.70
CA ARG A 79 -12.97 8.07 -14.16
C ARG A 79 -14.22 8.84 -14.55
#